data_AF-A0A932D014-F1
#
_entry.id   AF-A0A932D014-F1
#
_cell.length_a   1.000
_cell.length_b   1.000
_cell.length_c   1.000
_cell.angle_alpha   90.00
_cell.angle_beta   90.00
_cell.angle_gamma   90.00
#
_symmetry.space_group_name_H-M   'P 1'
#
loop_
_entity.id
_entity.type
_entity.pdbx_description
1 polymer ?
#
loop_
_entity_poly.entity_id
_entity_poly.type
_entity_poly.pdbx_seq_one_letter_code
_entity_poly.pdbx_strand_id
1 'polypeptide(L)'
;MDLEKVLEEVFEADRSLRAAESRLLATKDRSALAQALARRVASEREKKAPGSSDRLARLADLCAQVPAQATLDALIRILDHDDPAVRTEAGEALRDLGIDRFKDVRSAVERALGAKDLHLALEELPFVLAELGDPPSVELVARFLRLGDPAAVASGIEALAAMGDPAAIEHLRKLEGDTREVTLEEEGVGELRMTVGELAQDAIAELTAESPDDPADEAPGGASRS
;
A
#
# COMPACT_ATOMS: atom_id res chain seq x y z
N MET A 1 31.95 8.36 -27.97
CA MET A 1 31.63 7.85 -26.62
C MET A 1 32.21 6.47 -26.54
N ASP A 2 33.13 6.26 -25.60
CA ASP A 2 33.72 4.94 -25.37
C ASP A 2 32.82 4.18 -24.40
N LEU A 3 32.12 3.17 -24.92
CA LEU A 3 31.12 2.42 -24.16
C LEU A 3 31.74 1.61 -23.03
N GLU A 4 32.95 1.07 -23.23
CA GLU A 4 33.65 0.30 -22.20
C GLU A 4 33.99 1.20 -21.01
N LYS A 5 34.52 2.39 -21.29
CA LYS A 5 34.80 3.38 -20.26
C LYS A 5 33.54 3.81 -19.50
N VAL A 6 32.42 4.02 -20.18
CA VAL A 6 31.15 4.38 -19.52
C VAL A 6 30.65 3.25 -18.61
N LEU A 7 30.77 1.99 -19.04
CA LEU A 7 30.40 0.84 -18.20
C LEU A 7 31.28 0.73 -16.96
N GLU A 8 32.58 0.98 -17.07
CA GLU A 8 33.48 1.01 -15.91
C GLU A 8 33.08 2.10 -14.91
N GLU A 9 32.70 3.28 -15.39
CA GLU A 9 32.20 4.38 -14.54
C GLU A 9 30.91 3.99 -13.80
N VAL A 10 29.98 3.29 -14.46
CA VAL A 10 28.75 2.79 -13.83
C VAL A 10 29.07 1.76 -12.73
N PHE A 11 29.95 0.80 -12.99
CA PHE A 11 30.31 -0.22 -11.99
C PHE A 11 31.05 0.37 -10.79
N GLU A 12 31.88 1.38 -10.99
CA GLU A 12 32.54 2.08 -9.89
C GLU A 12 31.55 2.90 -9.04
N ALA A 13 30.56 3.52 -9.69
CA ALA A 13 29.48 4.21 -8.99
C ALA A 13 28.64 3.24 -8.14
N ASP A 14 28.26 2.07 -8.68
CA ASP A 14 27.53 1.02 -7.93
C ASP A 14 28.34 0.51 -6.73
N ARG A 15 29.64 0.21 -6.91
CA ARG A 15 30.52 -0.17 -5.79
C ARG A 15 30.59 0.91 -4.72
N SER A 16 30.76 2.17 -5.14
CA SER A 16 30.83 3.32 -4.23
C SER A 16 29.52 3.51 -3.45
N LEU A 17 28.37 3.34 -4.10
CA LEU A 17 27.05 3.38 -3.48
C LEU A 17 26.91 2.28 -2.42
N ARG A 18 27.16 1.02 -2.78
CA ARG A 18 27.07 -0.13 -1.86
C ARG A 18 27.99 0.03 -0.65
N ALA A 19 29.20 0.56 -0.86
CA ALA A 19 30.15 0.82 0.23
C ALA A 19 29.69 1.97 1.15
N ALA A 20 29.05 3.00 0.61
CA ALA A 20 28.47 4.08 1.39
C ALA A 20 27.27 3.59 2.23
N GLU A 21 26.37 2.84 1.60
CA GLU A 21 25.23 2.22 2.27
C GLU A 21 25.66 1.26 3.38
N SER A 22 26.61 0.36 3.10
CA SER A 22 27.12 -0.57 4.10
C SER A 22 27.66 0.16 5.33
N ARG A 23 28.38 1.28 5.12
CA ARG A 23 28.86 2.13 6.22
C ARG A 23 27.72 2.82 6.97
N LEU A 24 26.71 3.32 6.25
CA LEU A 24 25.54 3.95 6.83
C LEU A 24 24.79 2.94 7.74
N LEU A 25 24.52 1.74 7.23
CA LEU A 25 23.77 0.70 7.94
C LEU A 25 24.55 0.06 9.09
N ALA A 26 25.89 0.08 9.04
CA ALA A 26 26.77 -0.34 10.14
C ALA A 26 26.73 0.60 11.36
N THR A 27 26.02 1.74 11.28
CA THR A 27 25.84 2.66 12.42
C THR A 27 25.16 1.93 13.59
N LYS A 28 25.83 1.91 14.75
CA LYS A 28 25.31 1.25 15.96
C LYS A 28 24.05 1.92 16.52
N ASP A 29 23.97 3.24 16.42
CA ASP A 29 22.81 4.00 16.84
C ASP A 29 21.71 3.96 15.77
N ARG A 30 20.93 2.87 15.80
CA ARG A 30 19.83 2.64 14.86
C ARG A 30 18.71 3.67 15.01
N SER A 31 18.51 4.23 16.21
CA SER A 31 17.50 5.27 16.44
C SER A 31 17.91 6.58 15.78
N ALA A 32 19.14 7.02 15.98
CA ALA A 32 19.66 8.21 15.32
C ALA A 32 19.68 8.07 13.79
N LEU A 33 20.01 6.88 13.28
CA LEU A 33 19.94 6.58 11.85
C LEU A 33 18.52 6.70 11.31
N ALA A 34 17.54 6.04 11.94
CA ALA A 34 16.13 6.12 11.54
C ALA A 34 15.62 7.58 11.51
N GLN A 35 15.99 8.36 12.53
CA GLN A 35 15.63 9.78 12.59
C GLN A 35 16.33 10.62 11.52
N ALA A 36 17.58 10.29 11.15
CA ALA A 36 18.29 10.96 10.08
C ALA A 36 17.66 10.66 8.71
N LEU A 37 17.25 9.41 8.46
CA LEU A 37 16.53 9.03 7.25
C LEU A 37 15.18 9.75 7.16
N ALA A 38 14.38 9.75 8.22
CA ALA A 38 13.09 10.44 8.25
C ALA A 38 13.22 11.96 8.00
N ARG A 39 14.21 12.61 8.61
CA ARG A 39 14.51 14.03 8.33
C ARG A 39 14.93 14.25 6.88
N ARG A 40 15.68 13.31 6.29
CA ARG A 40 16.10 13.42 4.90
C ARG A 40 14.91 13.30 3.95
N VAL A 41 13.99 12.37 4.20
CA VAL A 41 12.72 12.25 3.45
C VAL A 41 11.95 13.56 3.48
N ALA A 42 11.74 14.15 4.67
CA ALA A 42 11.06 15.43 4.80
C ALA A 42 11.74 16.53 3.97
N SER A 43 13.08 16.64 4.07
CA SER A 43 13.82 17.65 3.31
C SER A 43 13.79 17.43 1.79
N GLU A 44 13.76 16.19 1.29
CA GLU A 44 13.68 15.92 -0.15
C GLU A 44 12.29 16.25 -0.69
N ARG A 45 11.22 15.86 0.02
CA ARG A 45 9.84 16.20 -0.35
C ARG A 45 9.61 17.72 -0.44
N GLU A 46 10.20 18.50 0.45
CA GLU A 46 10.07 19.96 0.45
C GLU A 46 10.81 20.62 -0.71
N LYS A 47 12.02 20.14 -1.05
CA LYS A 47 12.89 20.81 -2.02
C LYS A 47 12.45 20.60 -3.47
N LYS A 48 11.76 19.49 -3.77
CA LYS A 48 11.34 19.08 -5.13
C LYS A 48 12.42 19.34 -6.20
N ALA A 49 13.68 19.09 -5.86
CA ALA A 49 14.83 19.37 -6.73
C ALA A 49 14.95 18.30 -7.84
N PRO A 50 15.66 18.57 -8.95
CA PRO A 50 15.93 17.55 -9.97
C PRO A 50 16.49 16.24 -9.34
N GLY A 51 15.97 15.10 -9.78
CA GLY A 51 16.28 13.78 -9.23
C GLY A 51 15.73 13.53 -7.81
N SER A 52 14.72 14.31 -7.36
CA SER A 52 14.06 14.07 -6.07
C SER A 52 13.35 12.71 -6.05
N SER A 53 12.71 12.31 -7.16
CA SER A 53 12.05 11.01 -7.27
C SER A 53 13.03 9.86 -7.03
N ASP A 54 14.16 9.83 -7.75
CA ASP A 54 15.20 8.80 -7.58
C ASP A 54 15.74 8.76 -6.15
N ARG A 55 15.91 9.92 -5.51
CA ARG A 55 16.38 10.01 -4.12
C ARG A 55 15.32 9.54 -3.13
N LEU A 56 14.04 9.84 -3.36
CA LEU A 56 12.95 9.37 -2.51
C LEU A 56 12.74 7.87 -2.64
N ALA A 57 12.84 7.31 -3.85
CA ALA A 57 12.84 5.86 -4.07
C ALA A 57 13.99 5.20 -3.30
N ARG A 58 15.21 5.73 -3.42
CA ARG A 58 16.36 5.22 -2.65
C ARG A 58 16.17 5.37 -1.13
N LEU A 59 15.51 6.44 -0.67
CA LEU A 59 15.21 6.62 0.75
C LEU A 59 14.12 5.66 1.24
N ALA A 60 13.19 5.23 0.38
CA ALA A 60 12.20 4.21 0.73
C ALA A 60 12.90 2.88 1.07
N ASP A 61 13.77 2.38 0.18
CA ASP A 61 14.58 1.18 0.43
C ASP A 61 15.40 1.30 1.73
N LEU A 62 16.13 2.41 1.92
CA LEU A 62 16.90 2.62 3.15
C LEU A 62 16.03 2.67 4.41
N CYS A 63 14.80 3.22 4.33
CA CYS A 63 13.86 3.22 5.44
C CYS A 63 13.38 1.80 5.77
N ALA A 64 13.14 0.96 4.76
CA ALA A 64 12.78 -0.44 4.94
C ALA A 64 13.90 -1.24 5.62
N GLN A 65 15.16 -0.95 5.28
CA GLN A 65 16.33 -1.58 5.91
C GLN A 65 16.62 -1.09 7.35
N VAL A 66 15.99 0.00 7.78
CA VAL A 66 16.07 0.55 9.15
C VAL A 66 14.67 0.68 9.76
N PRO A 67 13.95 -0.44 9.98
CA PRO A 67 12.55 -0.38 10.33
C PRO A 67 12.36 0.07 11.79
N ALA A 68 11.77 1.25 11.93
CA ALA A 68 11.46 1.93 13.18
C ALA A 68 10.24 2.84 12.95
N GLN A 69 9.63 3.33 14.02
CA GLN A 69 8.45 4.21 13.91
C GLN A 69 8.68 5.39 12.95
N ALA A 70 9.83 6.07 13.07
CA ALA A 70 10.15 7.23 12.24
C ALA A 70 10.33 6.90 10.75
N THR A 71 10.87 5.73 10.41
CA THR A 71 11.06 5.32 9.02
C THR A 71 9.77 4.77 8.40
N LEU A 72 8.92 4.11 9.18
CA LEU A 72 7.57 3.74 8.74
C LEU A 72 6.71 4.97 8.47
N ASP A 73 6.73 5.96 9.36
CA ASP A 73 6.06 7.25 9.16
C ASP A 73 6.66 8.03 7.97
N ALA A 74 7.92 7.78 7.61
CA ALA A 74 8.57 8.36 6.44
C ALA A 74 8.17 7.65 5.15
N LEU A 75 8.07 6.32 5.15
CA LEU A 75 7.56 5.53 4.02
C LEU A 75 6.14 5.94 3.64
N ILE A 76 5.24 6.08 4.61
CA ILE A 76 3.88 6.58 4.36
C ILE A 76 3.90 8.00 3.75
N ARG A 77 4.84 8.85 4.16
CA ARG A 77 5.01 10.18 3.53
C ARG A 77 5.56 10.10 2.11
N ILE A 78 6.37 9.10 1.77
CA ILE A 78 6.85 8.87 0.40
C ILE A 78 5.69 8.35 -0.46
N LEU A 79 4.83 7.51 0.11
CA LEU A 79 3.59 7.03 -0.52
C LEU A 79 2.61 8.17 -0.84
N ASP A 80 2.76 9.34 -0.20
CA ASP A 80 2.01 10.56 -0.49
C ASP A 80 2.74 11.47 -1.50
N HIS A 81 3.35 10.90 -2.53
CA HIS A 81 4.12 11.65 -3.54
C HIS A 81 3.40 11.68 -4.89
N ASP A 82 3.50 12.81 -5.60
CA ASP A 82 2.81 13.04 -6.88
C ASP A 82 3.26 12.05 -7.99
N ASP A 83 4.52 11.61 -7.93
CA ASP A 83 5.12 10.66 -8.87
C ASP A 83 4.72 9.20 -8.53
N PRO A 84 3.98 8.50 -9.41
CA PRO A 84 3.53 7.13 -9.15
C PRO A 84 4.69 6.15 -8.91
N ALA A 85 5.82 6.29 -9.60
CA ALA A 85 6.96 5.38 -9.42
C ALA A 85 7.55 5.48 -8.00
N VAL A 86 7.53 6.68 -7.41
CA VAL A 86 7.96 6.90 -6.02
C VAL A 86 6.98 6.27 -5.04
N ARG A 87 5.68 6.32 -5.34
CA ARG A 87 4.65 5.66 -4.52
C ARG A 87 4.78 4.14 -4.57
N THR A 88 4.96 3.57 -5.77
CA THR A 88 5.17 2.12 -5.94
C THR A 88 6.31 1.61 -5.06
N GLU A 89 7.49 2.26 -5.10
CA GLU A 89 8.63 1.87 -4.27
C GLU A 89 8.31 1.91 -2.76
N ALA A 90 7.60 2.94 -2.29
CA ALA A 90 7.21 3.05 -0.89
C ALA A 90 6.16 2.01 -0.48
N GLY A 91 5.21 1.71 -1.38
CA GLY A 91 4.18 0.70 -1.19
C GLY A 91 4.80 -0.70 -1.08
N GLU A 92 5.70 -1.05 -2.00
CA GLU A 92 6.46 -2.31 -1.96
C GLU A 92 7.29 -2.44 -0.70
N ALA A 93 8.01 -1.38 -0.31
CA ALA A 93 8.77 -1.34 0.94
C ALA A 93 7.89 -1.57 2.18
N LEU A 94 6.69 -0.98 2.22
CA LEU A 94 5.73 -1.17 3.32
C LEU A 94 5.15 -2.59 3.33
N ARG A 95 4.84 -3.15 2.15
CA ARG A 95 4.36 -4.52 2.00
C ARG A 95 5.40 -5.52 2.48
N ASP A 96 6.63 -5.41 2.00
CA ASP A 96 7.71 -6.33 2.36
C ASP A 96 8.00 -6.28 3.88
N LEU A 97 7.94 -5.09 4.48
CA LEU A 97 7.99 -4.93 5.92
C LEU A 97 6.78 -5.54 6.64
N GLY A 98 5.59 -5.46 6.04
CA GLY A 98 4.35 -5.95 6.60
C GLY A 98 4.33 -7.47 6.78
N ILE A 99 5.04 -8.22 5.94
CA ILE A 99 5.15 -9.70 6.03
C ILE A 99 5.68 -10.12 7.41
N ASP A 100 6.76 -9.50 7.88
CA ASP A 100 7.41 -9.87 9.15
C ASP A 100 7.05 -8.92 10.32
N ARG A 101 6.60 -7.70 10.01
CA ARG A 101 6.40 -6.61 10.98
C ARG A 101 5.04 -5.94 10.88
N PHE A 102 4.01 -6.72 10.57
CA PHE A 102 2.63 -6.25 10.43
C PHE A 102 2.17 -5.32 11.58
N LYS A 103 2.50 -5.62 12.84
CA LYS A 103 2.10 -4.77 13.99
C LYS A 103 2.67 -3.35 13.91
N ASP A 104 3.89 -3.20 13.40
CA ASP A 104 4.53 -1.90 13.26
C ASP A 104 3.94 -1.12 12.08
N VAL A 105 3.72 -1.80 10.95
CA VAL A 105 3.04 -1.23 9.76
C VAL A 105 1.63 -0.79 10.12
N ARG A 106 0.84 -1.66 10.77
CA ARG A 106 -0.48 -1.33 11.33
C ARG A 106 -0.42 -0.07 12.17
N SER A 107 0.51 0.00 13.12
CA SER A 107 0.62 1.18 14.01
C SER A 107 0.93 2.46 13.23
N ALA A 108 1.70 2.37 12.14
CA ALA A 108 1.98 3.50 11.26
C ALA A 108 0.75 3.93 10.45
N VAL A 109 0.02 2.97 9.88
CA VAL A 109 -1.26 3.24 9.20
C VAL A 109 -2.28 3.87 10.14
N GLU A 110 -2.40 3.37 11.38
CA GLU A 110 -3.30 3.95 12.38
C GLU A 110 -2.98 5.41 12.70
N ARG A 111 -1.70 5.79 12.71
CA ARG A 111 -1.29 7.20 12.82
C ARG A 111 -1.62 7.99 11.56
N ALA A 112 -1.42 7.41 10.38
CA ALA A 112 -1.69 8.05 9.09
C ALA A 112 -3.17 8.39 8.88
N LEU A 113 -4.08 7.50 9.32
CA LEU A 113 -5.52 7.74 9.30
C LEU A 113 -5.96 8.99 10.09
N GLY A 114 -5.15 9.45 11.05
CA GLY A 114 -5.39 10.68 11.81
C GLY A 114 -4.70 11.93 11.24
N ALA A 115 -3.88 11.80 10.19
CA ALA A 115 -3.19 12.91 9.56
C ALA A 115 -4.11 13.64 8.56
N LYS A 116 -3.81 14.91 8.28
CA LYS A 116 -4.65 15.75 7.40
C LYS A 116 -4.07 15.94 6.00
N ASP A 117 -2.83 15.52 5.80
CA ASP A 117 -1.98 15.88 4.66
C ASP A 117 -1.38 14.63 3.99
N LEU A 118 -2.16 13.55 3.91
CA LEU A 118 -1.75 12.25 3.37
C LEU A 118 -2.78 11.72 2.35
N HIS A 119 -3.30 12.58 1.46
CA HIS A 119 -4.38 12.22 0.55
C HIS A 119 -4.04 11.01 -0.32
N LEU A 120 -2.93 11.08 -1.07
CA LEU A 120 -2.53 10.01 -1.98
C LEU A 120 -2.11 8.76 -1.21
N ALA A 121 -1.43 8.92 -0.07
CA ALA A 121 -1.11 7.75 0.76
C ALA A 121 -2.37 7.05 1.29
N LEU A 122 -3.44 7.78 1.61
CA LEU A 122 -4.68 7.17 2.09
C LEU A 122 -5.47 6.46 0.97
N GLU A 123 -5.23 6.79 -0.29
CA GLU A 123 -5.73 6.05 -1.45
C GLU A 123 -4.91 4.76 -1.71
N GLU A 124 -3.59 4.80 -1.46
CA GLU A 124 -2.69 3.67 -1.77
C GLU A 124 -2.61 2.62 -0.65
N LEU A 125 -2.68 3.06 0.63
CA LEU A 125 -2.52 2.18 1.79
C LEU A 125 -3.53 1.01 1.86
N PRO A 126 -4.81 1.15 1.47
CA PRO A 126 -5.73 0.02 1.39
C PRO A 126 -5.19 -1.16 0.58
N PHE A 127 -4.62 -0.88 -0.60
CA PHE A 127 -4.07 -1.91 -1.48
C PHE A 127 -2.81 -2.56 -0.88
N VAL A 128 -1.91 -1.75 -0.30
CA VAL A 128 -0.74 -2.26 0.43
C VAL A 128 -1.16 -3.24 1.52
N LEU A 129 -2.25 -2.96 2.23
CA LEU A 129 -2.77 -3.84 3.29
C LEU A 129 -3.48 -5.10 2.76
N ALA A 130 -4.20 -4.99 1.64
CA ALA A 130 -4.85 -6.10 0.98
C ALA A 130 -3.82 -7.14 0.50
N GLU A 131 -2.71 -6.69 -0.09
CA GLU A 131 -1.62 -7.55 -0.56
C GLU A 131 -0.91 -8.33 0.56
N LEU A 132 -1.03 -7.91 1.82
CA LEU A 132 -0.45 -8.64 2.95
C LEU A 132 -1.19 -9.93 3.29
N GLY A 133 -2.48 -10.05 2.91
CA GLY A 133 -3.27 -11.28 3.06
C GLY A 133 -3.51 -11.78 4.50
N ASP A 134 -3.15 -11.01 5.54
CA ASP A 134 -3.34 -11.41 6.95
C ASP A 134 -4.80 -11.10 7.38
N PRO A 135 -5.56 -12.01 8.01
CA PRO A 135 -6.94 -11.77 8.45
C PRO A 135 -7.19 -10.44 9.21
N PRO A 136 -6.27 -9.95 10.06
CA PRO A 136 -6.41 -8.64 10.70
C PRO A 136 -6.45 -7.45 9.72
N SER A 137 -6.10 -7.63 8.45
CA SER A 137 -6.13 -6.58 7.42
C SER A 137 -7.55 -6.12 7.11
N VAL A 138 -8.57 -6.98 7.13
CA VAL A 138 -9.97 -6.58 6.83
C VAL A 138 -10.42 -5.46 7.76
N GLU A 139 -10.23 -5.64 9.07
CA GLU A 139 -10.59 -4.63 10.08
C GLU A 139 -9.77 -3.34 9.99
N LEU A 140 -8.54 -3.44 9.48
CA LEU A 140 -7.68 -2.26 9.29
C LEU A 140 -8.08 -1.48 8.03
N VAL A 141 -8.33 -2.17 6.92
CA VAL A 141 -8.82 -1.57 5.66
C VAL A 141 -10.22 -0.99 5.86
N ALA A 142 -11.11 -1.65 6.61
CA ALA A 142 -12.43 -1.13 6.96
C ALA A 142 -12.39 0.22 7.72
N ARG A 143 -11.23 0.65 8.24
CA ARG A 143 -11.09 1.99 8.83
C ARG A 143 -11.08 3.11 7.80
N PHE A 144 -10.65 2.85 6.58
CA PHE A 144 -10.62 3.82 5.48
C PHE A 144 -12.04 4.23 5.04
N LEU A 145 -13.01 3.33 5.19
CA LEU A 145 -14.43 3.58 4.89
C LEU A 145 -15.06 4.73 5.70
N ARG A 146 -14.41 5.19 6.77
CA ARG A 146 -14.87 6.29 7.63
C ARG A 146 -14.22 7.63 7.29
N LEU A 147 -13.34 7.67 6.28
CA LEU A 147 -12.68 8.89 5.86
C LEU A 147 -13.67 9.83 5.16
N GLY A 148 -13.40 11.14 5.28
CA GLY A 148 -14.21 12.17 4.61
C GLY A 148 -13.97 12.22 3.10
N ASP A 149 -12.79 11.80 2.66
CA ASP A 149 -12.35 11.82 1.27
C ASP A 149 -12.96 10.64 0.48
N PRO A 150 -13.81 10.88 -0.54
CA PRO A 150 -14.45 9.82 -1.31
C PRO A 150 -13.45 8.92 -2.04
N ALA A 151 -12.31 9.45 -2.50
CA ALA A 151 -11.30 8.67 -3.22
C ALA A 151 -10.67 7.62 -2.28
N ALA A 152 -10.22 8.03 -1.10
CA ALA A 152 -9.68 7.10 -0.11
C ALA A 152 -10.71 6.08 0.41
N VAL A 153 -12.00 6.46 0.46
CA VAL A 153 -13.08 5.52 0.78
C VAL A 153 -13.25 4.49 -0.34
N ALA A 154 -13.23 4.91 -1.61
CA ALA A 154 -13.32 4.03 -2.76
C ALA A 154 -12.16 3.04 -2.81
N SER A 155 -10.92 3.48 -2.60
CA SER A 155 -9.76 2.58 -2.49
C SER A 155 -9.93 1.58 -1.34
N GLY A 156 -10.54 2.00 -0.23
CA GLY A 156 -10.92 1.10 0.87
C GLY A 156 -11.93 0.04 0.46
N ILE A 157 -12.93 0.39 -0.36
CA ILE A 157 -13.93 -0.56 -0.88
C ILE A 157 -13.27 -1.56 -1.84
N GLU A 158 -12.52 -1.07 -2.83
CA GLU A 158 -11.84 -1.89 -3.84
C GLU A 158 -10.85 -2.85 -3.19
N ALA A 159 -10.06 -2.38 -2.23
CA ALA A 159 -9.14 -3.24 -1.48
C ALA A 159 -9.88 -4.34 -0.71
N LEU A 160 -11.02 -4.04 -0.08
CA LEU A 160 -11.83 -5.06 0.61
C LEU A 160 -12.43 -6.08 -0.36
N ALA A 161 -12.90 -5.65 -1.53
CA ALA A 161 -13.38 -6.54 -2.58
C ALA A 161 -12.24 -7.47 -3.07
N ALA A 162 -11.08 -6.89 -3.37
CA ALA A 162 -9.89 -7.63 -3.83
C ALA A 162 -9.37 -8.65 -2.81
N MET A 163 -9.57 -8.41 -1.51
CA MET A 163 -9.26 -9.39 -0.45
C MET A 163 -10.17 -10.62 -0.50
N GLY A 164 -11.37 -10.52 -1.07
CA GLY A 164 -12.29 -11.64 -1.23
C GLY A 164 -12.87 -12.21 0.07
N ASP A 165 -12.72 -11.52 1.22
CA ASP A 165 -13.22 -12.00 2.51
C ASP A 165 -14.66 -11.52 2.77
N PRO A 166 -15.65 -12.43 2.88
CA PRO A 166 -17.04 -12.06 3.16
C PRO A 166 -17.24 -11.28 4.48
N ALA A 167 -16.28 -11.32 5.41
CA ALA A 167 -16.32 -10.48 6.62
C ALA A 167 -16.38 -8.97 6.31
N ALA A 168 -15.89 -8.55 5.13
CA ALA A 168 -15.97 -7.15 4.69
C ALA A 168 -17.42 -6.67 4.46
N ILE A 169 -18.36 -7.57 4.14
CA ILE A 169 -19.74 -7.23 3.76
C ILE A 169 -20.44 -6.42 4.86
N GLU A 170 -20.23 -6.72 6.14
CA GLU A 170 -20.85 -5.95 7.23
C GLU A 170 -20.39 -4.49 7.24
N HIS A 171 -19.13 -4.24 6.90
CA HIS A 171 -18.58 -2.89 6.82
C HIS A 171 -19.07 -2.16 5.58
N LEU A 172 -19.09 -2.83 4.42
CA LEU A 172 -19.53 -2.26 3.15
C LEU A 172 -21.02 -1.85 3.16
N ARG A 173 -21.89 -2.65 3.81
CA ARG A 173 -23.34 -2.33 3.92
C ARG A 173 -23.60 -0.96 4.56
N LYS A 174 -22.71 -0.48 5.41
CA LYS A 174 -22.83 0.83 6.06
C LYS A 174 -22.72 2.00 5.06
N LEU A 175 -22.24 1.74 3.85
CA LEU A 175 -22.04 2.73 2.79
C LEU A 175 -23.10 2.69 1.69
N GLU A 176 -24.04 1.74 1.65
CA GLU A 176 -25.01 1.57 0.54
C GLU A 176 -25.84 2.83 0.20
N GLY A 177 -25.99 3.75 1.15
CA GLY A 177 -26.68 5.03 0.97
C GLY A 177 -25.76 6.25 0.85
N ASP A 178 -24.45 6.05 0.72
CA ASP A 178 -23.49 7.13 0.59
C ASP A 178 -23.53 7.73 -0.82
N THR A 179 -23.87 9.01 -0.89
CA THR A 179 -24.12 9.74 -2.15
C THR A 179 -22.91 10.54 -2.61
N ARG A 180 -21.77 10.45 -1.91
CA ARG A 180 -20.53 11.10 -2.35
C ARG A 180 -20.11 10.50 -3.69
N GLU A 181 -19.87 11.36 -4.66
CA GLU A 181 -19.39 10.94 -5.98
C GLU A 181 -17.89 10.63 -5.94
N VAL A 182 -17.50 9.60 -6.68
CA VAL A 182 -16.11 9.24 -6.95
C VAL A 182 -15.94 9.02 -8.45
N THR A 183 -14.76 9.34 -8.95
CA THR A 183 -14.36 9.03 -10.33
C THR A 183 -13.28 7.96 -10.27
N LEU A 184 -13.53 6.85 -10.94
CA LEU A 184 -12.61 5.73 -11.06
C LEU A 184 -12.04 5.71 -12.47
N GLU A 185 -10.75 5.41 -12.61
CA GLU A 185 -10.14 5.18 -13.91
C GLU A 185 -10.16 3.67 -14.19
N GLU A 186 -11.03 3.24 -15.10
CA GLU A 186 -11.15 1.84 -15.48
C GLU A 186 -10.44 1.59 -16.82
N GLU A 187 -9.56 0.57 -16.86
CA GLU A 187 -8.80 0.22 -18.05
C GLU A 187 -9.72 -0.07 -19.24
N GLY A 188 -9.59 0.71 -20.31
CA GLY A 188 -10.35 0.53 -21.55
C GLY A 188 -11.76 1.13 -21.56
N VAL A 189 -12.26 1.65 -20.42
CA VAL A 189 -13.56 2.32 -20.32
C VAL A 189 -13.40 3.83 -20.08
N GLY A 190 -12.31 4.26 -19.44
CA GLY A 190 -12.02 5.67 -19.14
C GLY A 190 -12.51 6.07 -17.75
N GLU A 191 -12.89 7.33 -17.57
CA GLU A 191 -13.45 7.82 -16.31
C GLU A 191 -14.86 7.27 -16.08
N LEU A 192 -15.02 6.40 -15.09
CA LEU A 192 -16.31 5.96 -14.58
C LEU A 192 -16.71 6.82 -13.38
N ARG A 193 -17.92 7.39 -13.43
CA ARG A 193 -18.48 8.15 -12.30
C ARG A 193 -19.59 7.36 -11.65
N MET A 194 -19.48 7.19 -10.35
CA MET A 194 -20.50 6.56 -9.51
C MET A 194 -20.43 7.12 -8.10
N THR A 195 -21.40 6.78 -7.28
CA THR A 195 -21.41 7.08 -5.86
C THR A 195 -20.63 6.03 -5.07
N VAL A 196 -20.12 6.42 -3.90
CA VAL A 196 -19.53 5.48 -2.93
C VAL A 196 -20.52 4.35 -2.57
N GLY A 197 -21.82 4.64 -2.51
CA GLY A 197 -22.85 3.64 -2.25
C GLY A 197 -23.04 2.65 -3.39
N GLU A 198 -22.99 3.08 -4.65
CA GLU A 198 -22.99 2.18 -5.81
C GLU A 198 -21.75 1.28 -5.81
N LEU A 199 -20.57 1.86 -5.59
CA LEU A 199 -19.31 1.09 -5.50
C LEU A 199 -19.36 0.04 -4.36
N ALA A 200 -19.92 0.39 -3.21
CA ALA A 200 -20.08 -0.54 -2.09
C ALA A 200 -21.06 -1.68 -2.42
N GLN A 201 -22.13 -1.39 -3.16
CA GLN A 201 -23.09 -2.42 -3.61
C GLN A 201 -22.45 -3.39 -4.61
N ASP A 202 -21.65 -2.87 -5.55
CA ASP A 202 -20.91 -3.69 -6.52
C ASP A 202 -19.91 -4.62 -5.81
N ALA A 203 -19.14 -4.09 -4.85
CA ALA A 203 -18.23 -4.89 -4.03
C ALA A 203 -18.95 -5.96 -3.20
N ILE A 204 -20.14 -5.66 -2.65
CA ILE A 204 -20.96 -6.67 -1.94
C ILE A 204 -21.45 -7.75 -2.91
N ALA A 205 -21.87 -7.37 -4.12
CA ALA A 205 -22.29 -8.32 -5.14
C ALA A 205 -21.14 -9.27 -5.53
N GLU A 206 -19.93 -8.75 -5.69
CA GLU A 206 -18.73 -9.55 -5.95
C GLU A 206 -18.44 -10.54 -4.80
N LEU A 207 -18.45 -10.07 -3.55
CA LEU A 207 -18.18 -10.91 -2.38
C LEU A 207 -19.29 -11.94 -2.07
N THR A 208 -20.47 -11.80 -2.66
CA THR A 208 -21.61 -12.71 -2.47
C THR A 208 -21.84 -13.64 -3.66
N ALA A 209 -21.22 -13.38 -4.80
CA ALA A 209 -21.24 -14.31 -5.92
C ALA A 209 -20.54 -15.61 -5.49
N GLU A 210 -21.26 -16.73 -5.54
CA GLU A 210 -20.70 -18.05 -5.22
C GLU A 210 -19.45 -18.30 -6.08
N SER A 211 -18.32 -18.61 -5.43
CA SER A 211 -17.13 -19.09 -6.12
C SER A 211 -17.53 -20.28 -7.01
N PRO A 212 -17.26 -20.25 -8.33
CA PRO A 212 -17.63 -21.34 -9.24
C PRO A 212 -16.98 -22.71 -8.91
N ASP A 213 -16.13 -22.78 -7.89
CA ASP A 213 -15.32 -23.93 -7.49
C ASP A 213 -15.79 -24.60 -6.18
N ASP A 214 -17.05 -24.47 -5.77
CA ASP A 214 -17.60 -25.32 -4.71
C ASP A 214 -18.20 -26.60 -5.35
N PRO A 215 -17.50 -27.75 -5.37
CA PRO A 215 -18.09 -29.00 -5.85
C PRO A 215 -19.18 -29.40 -4.85
N ALA A 216 -20.42 -29.09 -5.22
CA ALA A 216 -21.60 -29.56 -4.52
C ALA A 216 -21.52 -31.09 -4.33
N ASP A 217 -21.22 -31.48 -3.10
CA ASP A 217 -21.77 -32.60 -2.36
C ASP A 217 -22.13 -33.82 -3.24
N GLU A 218 -21.11 -34.63 -3.60
CA GLU A 218 -21.35 -36.00 -4.02
C GLU A 218 -21.97 -36.76 -2.84
N ALA A 219 -23.29 -36.77 -2.78
CA ALA A 219 -24.06 -37.62 -1.89
C ALA A 219 -23.58 -39.08 -2.04
N PRO A 220 -23.22 -39.78 -0.95
CA PRO A 220 -22.77 -41.16 -1.05
C PRO A 220 -23.92 -42.03 -1.54
N GLY A 221 -23.71 -42.61 -2.73
CA GLY A 221 -24.64 -43.53 -3.39
C GLY A 221 -25.15 -44.59 -2.42
N GLY A 222 -26.47 -44.55 -2.20
CA GLY A 222 -27.18 -45.51 -1.38
C GLY A 222 -26.95 -46.93 -1.88
N ALA A 223 -26.51 -47.78 -0.96
CA ALA A 223 -26.56 -49.22 -1.10
C ALA A 223 -28.00 -49.65 -1.39
N SER A 224 -28.23 -50.28 -2.54
CA SER A 224 -29.40 -51.13 -2.76
C SER A 224 -28.95 -52.56 -3.03
N ARG A 225 -29.26 -53.40 -2.04
CA ARG A 225 -29.28 -54.85 -2.12
C ARG A 225 -30.24 -55.29 -3.22
N SER A 226 -29.83 -56.26 -4.03
CA SER A 226 -30.63 -57.39 -4.53
C SER A 226 -29.69 -58.45 -5.08
#